data_AF-X1AP00-F1
#
_entry.id   AF-X1AP00-F1
#
_cell.length_a   1.000
_cell.length_b   1.000
_cell.length_c   1.000
_cell.angle_alpha   90.00
_cell.angle_beta   90.00
_cell.angle_gamma   90.00
#
_symmetry.space_group_name_H-M   'P 1'
#
loop_
_entity.id
_entity.type
_entity.pdbx_description
1 polymer ?
#
loop_
_entity_poly.entity_id
_entity_poly.type
_entity_poly.pdbx_seq_one_letter_code
_entity_poly.pdbx_strand_id
1 'polypeptide(L)' 'EGKKDRLKILTKKVVKPSSNEILANPSARSARLRAAERL' A
#
# COMPACT_ATOMS: atom_id res chain seq x y z
N GLU A 1 -19.76 21.02 -6.08
CA GLU A 1 -20.16 19.60 -5.93
C GLU A 1 -18.94 18.77 -5.54
N GLY A 2 -18.98 18.11 -4.37
CA GLY A 2 -17.87 17.30 -3.87
C GLY A 2 -17.83 15.93 -4.56
N LYS A 3 -16.64 15.48 -4.98
CA LYS A 3 -16.44 14.12 -5.49
C LYS A 3 -16.90 13.13 -4.42
N LYS A 4 -18.02 12.44 -4.65
CA LYS A 4 -18.44 11.31 -3.80
C LYS A 4 -17.28 10.33 -3.72
N ASP A 5 -16.86 9.99 -2.51
CA ASP A 5 -15.78 9.02 -2.29
C ASP A 5 -16.20 7.67 -2.86
N ARG A 6 -15.62 7.32 -4.02
CA ARG A 6 -15.86 6.04 -4.68
C ARG A 6 -15.03 4.91 -4.07
N LEU A 7 -14.05 5.25 -3.24
CA LEU A 7 -13.06 4.32 -2.70
C LEU A 7 -12.81 4.63 -1.23
N LYS A 8 -12.85 3.60 -0.39
CA LYS A 8 -12.42 3.67 1.01
C LYS A 8 -10.95 3.26 1.11
N ILE A 9 -10.09 4.20 1.45
CA ILE A 9 -8.64 3.92 1.62
C ILE A 9 -8.43 3.00 2.82
N LEU A 10 -7.84 1.82 2.59
CA LEU A 10 -7.52 0.86 3.64
C LEU A 10 -6.15 1.17 4.27
N THR A 11 -5.16 1.48 3.42
CA THR A 11 -3.79 1.77 3.85
C THR A 11 -3.54 3.28 3.88
N LYS A 12 -3.85 3.93 5.02
CA LYS A 12 -3.59 5.38 5.22
C LYS A 12 -2.11 5.72 5.08
N LYS A 13 -1.23 4.85 5.59
CA LYS A 13 0.22 4.88 5.37
C LYS A 13 0.61 3.70 4.49
N VAL A 14 1.69 3.84 3.73
CA VAL A 14 2.21 2.76 2.90
C VAL A 14 2.65 1.58 3.75
N VAL A 15 2.36 0.37 3.29
CA VAL A 15 2.94 -0.85 3.86
C VAL A 15 4.28 -1.11 3.18
N LYS A 16 5.32 -1.32 3.99
CA LYS A 16 6.68 -1.60 3.54
C LYS A 16 6.98 -3.10 3.67
N PRO A 17 7.87 -3.66 2.83
CA PRO A 17 8.39 -5.01 3.03
C PRO A 17 9.10 -5.13 4.38
N SER A 18 9.14 -6.35 4.91
CA SER A 18 9.89 -6.65 6.13
C SER A 18 11.39 -6.79 5.86
N SER A 19 12.23 -6.66 6.89
CA SER A 19 13.69 -6.84 6.73
C SER A 19 14.06 -8.22 6.18
N ASN A 20 13.37 -9.27 6.63
CA ASN A 20 13.61 -10.64 6.16
C ASN A 20 13.26 -10.80 4.67
N GLU A 21 12.17 -10.18 4.24
CA GLU A 21 11.74 -10.17 2.83
C GLU A 21 12.73 -9.42 1.95
N ILE A 22 13.32 -8.32 2.44
CA ILE A 22 14.36 -7.58 1.72
C ILE A 22 15.64 -8.41 1.57
N LEU A 23 16.02 -9.18 2.60
CA LEU A 23 17.19 -10.06 2.53
C LEU A 23 16.98 -11.21 1.52
N ALA A 24 15.78 -11.81 1.52
CA ALA A 24 15.42 -12.88 0.59
C ALA A 24 15.19 -12.36 -0.84
N ASN A 25 14.69 -11.12 -0.97
CA ASN A 25 14.44 -10.45 -2.25
C ASN A 25 14.87 -8.97 -2.19
N PRO A 26 16.12 -8.65 -2.55
CA PRO A 26 16.63 -7.28 -2.50
C PRO A 26 15.84 -6.28 -3.34
N SER A 27 15.20 -6.74 -4.43
CA SER A 27 14.36 -5.89 -5.27
C SER A 27 13.11 -5.36 -4.54
N ALA A 28 12.64 -6.07 -3.51
CA ALA A 28 11.48 -5.68 -2.72
C ALA A 28 11.73 -4.41 -1.90
N ARG A 29 13.00 -4.03 -1.62
CA ARG A 29 13.38 -2.90 -0.75
C ARG A 29 12.63 -1.59 -1.03
N SER A 30 12.30 -1.32 -2.29
CA SER A 30 11.62 -0.09 -2.70
C SER A 30 10.10 -0.22 -2.82
N ALA A 31 9.53 -1.41 -2.63
CA ALA A 31 8.10 -1.67 -2.76
C ALA A 31 7.28 -0.90 -1.72
N ARG A 32 6.13 -0.37 -2.15
CA ARG A 32 5.18 0.38 -1.31
C ARG A 32 3.76 -0.02 -1.67
N LEU A 33 3.12 -0.82 -0.83
CA LEU A 33 1.74 -1.26 -1.07
C LEU A 33 0.74 -0.17 -0.67
N ARG A 34 -0.24 0.06 -1.54
CA ARG A 34 -1.42 0.90 -1.29
C ARG A 34 -2.68 0.16 -1.75
N ALA A 35 -3.71 0.16 -0.91
CA ALA A 35 -4.98 -0.51 -1.19
C ALA A 35 -6.18 0.35 -0.80
N ALA A 36 -7.26 0.17 -1.54
CA ALA A 36 -8.55 0.77 -1.26
C ALA A 36 -9.67 -0.22 -1.62
N GLU A 37 -10.79 -0.09 -0.94
CA GLU A 37 -12.02 -0.85 -1.16
C GLU A 37 -13.01 -0.01 -1.97
N ARG A 38 -13.81 -0.64 -2.85
CA ARG A 38 -14.85 0.04 -3.62
C ARG A 38 -16.10 0.25 -2.75
N LEU A 39 -16.60 1.47 -2.72
CA LEU A 39 -17.89 1.83 -2.09
C LEU A 39 -19.05 1.69 -3.09
#